data_AF-A0A259KJA9-F1
#
_entry.id   AF-A0A259KJA9-F1
#
_cell.length_a   1.000
_cell.length_b   1.000
_cell.length_c   1.000
_cell.angle_alpha   90.00
_cell.angle_beta   90.00
_cell.angle_gamma   90.00
#
_symmetry.space_group_name_H-M   'P 1'
#
loop_
_entity.id
_entity.type
_entity.pdbx_description
1 polymer ?
#
loop_
_entity_poly.entity_id
_entity_poly.type
_entity_poly.pdbx_seq_one_letter_code
_entity_poly.pdbx_strand_id
1 'polypeptide(L)'
;MASLTVKQLSTFSTPELQALTSSQIQSLSATQIQGLTQTQVASLTTSQVSKLTDEQLTSLSAPQVISLTTVQLNSLTTSQFSALTTSQISSFKTSQISSLSTNQINALNSNEEQLQSLTSEQVSSITSKQISTLFALDSLGLTNKQVEGIATKNIKLLTTAQLGKFNEEQIKALTLSQVSALSSTQLNGLTDANLQAIDSVDIAALSAATISAIASNKINSLSTAQVKALTSAQIRALNTVQLQQLSEENIASIDAA
;
A
#
# COMPACT_ATOMS: atom_id res chain seq x y z
N MET A 1 39.26 6.71 -2.10
CA MET A 1 39.53 6.07 -0.79
C MET A 1 39.92 4.59 -0.95
N ALA A 2 40.55 4.19 -2.06
CA ALA A 2 40.73 2.78 -2.43
C ALA A 2 41.72 1.99 -1.54
N SER A 3 42.53 2.64 -0.71
CA SER A 3 43.48 1.94 0.19
C SER A 3 42.89 1.61 1.57
N LEU A 4 41.70 2.11 1.93
CA LEU A 4 41.08 1.79 3.21
C LEU A 4 40.49 0.38 3.15
N THR A 5 40.85 -0.49 4.08
CA THR A 5 40.21 -1.81 4.19
C THR A 5 38.83 -1.67 4.86
N VAL A 6 37.94 -2.64 4.61
CA VAL A 6 36.65 -2.75 5.32
C VAL A 6 36.86 -2.71 6.85
N LYS A 7 37.89 -3.41 7.34
CA LYS A 7 38.23 -3.46 8.77
C LYS A 7 38.68 -2.11 9.33
N GLN A 8 39.35 -1.28 8.54
CA GLN A 8 39.74 0.07 8.97
C GLN A 8 38.53 1.02 8.96
N LEU A 9 37.63 0.88 7.99
CA LEU A 9 36.40 1.68 7.97
C LEU A 9 35.47 1.34 9.13
N SER A 10 35.35 0.06 9.51
CA SER A 10 34.50 -0.35 10.63
C SER A 10 35.01 0.14 11.99
N THR A 11 36.25 0.60 12.10
CA THR A 11 36.78 1.22 13.34
C THR A 11 36.54 2.72 13.44
N PHE A 12 36.07 3.38 12.38
CA PHE A 12 35.79 4.82 12.43
C PHE A 12 34.63 5.11 13.38
N SER A 13 34.81 6.12 14.24
CA SER A 13 33.74 6.70 15.04
C SER A 13 32.73 7.44 14.15
N THR A 14 31.55 7.72 14.71
CA THR A 14 30.51 8.45 13.99
C THR A 14 30.94 9.87 13.59
N PRO A 15 31.68 10.66 14.40
CA PRO A 15 32.16 11.97 13.95
C PRO A 15 33.22 11.88 12.85
N GLU A 16 34.10 10.87 12.88
CA GLU A 16 35.11 10.68 11.84
C GLU A 16 34.47 10.35 10.49
N LEU A 17 33.42 9.51 10.48
CA LEU A 17 32.65 9.26 9.27
C LEU A 17 31.89 10.50 8.78
N GLN A 18 31.28 11.27 9.68
CA GLN A 18 30.59 12.51 9.32
C GLN A 18 31.54 13.60 8.80
N ALA A 19 32.81 13.58 9.20
CA ALA A 19 33.84 14.50 8.72
C ALA A 19 34.27 14.22 7.26
N LEU A 20 34.00 13.03 6.74
CA LEU A 20 34.27 12.71 5.33
C LEU A 20 33.36 13.53 4.41
N THR A 21 33.93 14.08 3.34
CA THR A 21 33.13 14.73 2.30
C THR A 21 32.26 13.72 1.56
N SER A 22 31.16 14.18 0.96
CA SER A 22 30.32 13.30 0.13
C SER A 22 31.08 12.66 -1.03
N SER A 23 32.07 13.35 -1.62
CA SER A 23 32.93 12.79 -2.67
C SER A 23 33.84 11.69 -2.14
N GLN A 24 34.34 11.81 -0.90
CA GLN A 24 35.13 10.74 -0.29
C GLN A 24 34.26 9.50 -0.02
N ILE A 25 33.04 9.68 0.51
CA ILE A 25 32.07 8.59 0.69
C ILE A 25 31.71 7.94 -0.64
N GLN A 26 31.39 8.73 -1.66
CA GLN A 26 31.09 8.24 -3.01
C GLN A 26 32.27 7.48 -3.63
N SER A 27 33.51 7.82 -3.28
CA SER A 27 34.71 7.12 -3.77
C SER A 27 35.00 5.77 -3.11
N LEU A 28 34.19 5.35 -2.12
CA LEU A 28 34.29 4.03 -1.51
C LEU A 28 33.71 2.97 -2.46
N SER A 29 34.23 1.75 -2.44
CA SER A 29 33.62 0.63 -3.16
C SER A 29 32.33 0.18 -2.49
N ALA A 30 31.47 -0.52 -3.25
CA ALA A 30 30.29 -1.19 -2.71
C ALA A 30 30.65 -2.11 -1.51
N THR A 31 31.73 -2.88 -1.60
CA THR A 31 32.22 -3.74 -0.50
C THR A 31 32.63 -2.93 0.74
N GLN A 32 33.26 -1.76 0.56
CA GLN A 32 33.61 -0.87 1.67
C GLN A 32 32.36 -0.30 2.36
N ILE A 33 31.35 0.11 1.58
CA ILE A 33 30.06 0.60 2.10
C ILE A 33 29.30 -0.51 2.82
N GLN A 34 29.20 -1.69 2.22
CA GLN A 34 28.60 -2.88 2.86
C GLN A 34 29.33 -3.27 4.15
N GLY A 35 30.62 -2.95 4.28
CA GLY A 35 31.42 -3.20 5.48
C GLY A 35 31.10 -2.30 6.69
N LEU A 36 30.33 -1.23 6.50
CA LEU A 36 29.96 -0.31 7.60
C LEU A 36 28.97 -0.98 8.57
N THR A 37 29.08 -0.67 9.85
CA THR A 37 28.08 -1.12 10.83
C THR A 37 26.77 -0.35 10.67
N GLN A 38 25.66 -0.89 11.20
CA GLN A 38 24.36 -0.18 11.23
C GLN A 38 24.48 1.20 11.91
N THR A 39 25.22 1.30 13.01
CA THR A 39 25.47 2.56 13.71
C THR A 39 26.21 3.57 12.84
N GLN A 40 27.17 3.11 12.05
CA GLN A 40 27.93 3.96 11.12
C GLN A 40 27.05 4.42 9.96
N VAL A 41 26.25 3.53 9.35
CA VAL A 41 25.28 3.87 8.29
C VAL A 41 24.26 4.89 8.79
N ALA A 42 23.68 4.66 9.98
CA ALA A 42 22.74 5.59 10.62
C ALA A 42 23.39 6.96 10.95
N SER A 43 24.72 7.02 11.10
CA SER A 43 25.43 8.26 11.38
C SER A 43 25.77 9.12 10.16
N LEU A 44 25.66 8.58 8.93
CA LEU A 44 25.96 9.35 7.72
C LEU A 44 25.05 10.59 7.61
N THR A 45 25.58 11.70 7.13
CA THR A 45 24.77 12.88 6.87
C THR A 45 23.88 12.68 5.63
N THR A 46 22.79 13.42 5.50
CA THR A 46 21.95 13.42 4.29
C THR A 46 22.73 13.80 3.03
N SER A 47 23.70 14.72 3.15
CA SER A 47 24.61 15.09 2.05
C SER A 47 25.51 13.95 1.61
N GLN A 48 25.90 13.05 2.52
CA GLN A 48 26.67 11.85 2.17
C GLN A 48 25.77 10.77 1.56
N VAL A 49 24.61 10.50 2.19
CA VAL A 49 23.64 9.48 1.73
C VAL A 49 23.11 9.80 0.33
N SER A 50 22.73 11.05 0.06
CA SER A 50 22.25 11.50 -1.27
C SER A 50 23.32 11.44 -2.37
N LYS A 51 24.58 11.17 -2.05
CA LYS A 51 25.67 10.98 -3.03
C LYS A 51 26.13 9.53 -3.18
N LEU A 52 25.55 8.59 -2.43
CA LEU A 52 25.79 7.18 -2.68
C LEU A 52 25.37 6.80 -4.11
N THR A 53 26.15 5.95 -4.76
CA THR A 53 25.77 5.38 -6.05
C THR A 53 24.73 4.29 -5.88
N ASP A 54 24.03 3.95 -6.96
CA ASP A 54 23.05 2.85 -6.96
C ASP A 54 23.70 1.51 -6.58
N GLU A 55 24.94 1.27 -7.04
CA GLU A 55 25.73 0.08 -6.68
C GLU A 55 26.05 0.06 -5.16
N GLN A 56 26.41 1.21 -4.57
CA GLN A 56 26.65 1.30 -3.13
C GLN A 56 25.36 1.06 -2.34
N LEU A 57 24.22 1.62 -2.77
CA LEU A 57 22.94 1.42 -2.11
C LEU A 57 22.46 -0.04 -2.18
N THR A 58 22.53 -0.66 -3.35
CA THR A 58 22.15 -2.07 -3.53
C THR A 58 23.08 -3.04 -2.79
N SER A 59 24.32 -2.65 -2.53
CA SER A 59 25.26 -3.45 -1.73
C SER A 59 24.94 -3.49 -0.23
N LEU A 60 24.18 -2.52 0.29
CA LEU A 60 23.79 -2.51 1.71
C LEU A 60 22.90 -3.71 2.02
N SER A 61 23.17 -4.40 3.12
CA SER A 61 22.26 -5.42 3.64
C SER A 61 20.96 -4.80 4.14
N ALA A 62 19.88 -5.58 4.17
CA ALA A 62 18.59 -5.15 4.72
C ALA A 62 18.73 -4.55 6.15
N PRO A 63 19.46 -5.15 7.11
CA PRO A 63 19.75 -4.53 8.41
C PRO A 63 20.38 -3.13 8.33
N GLN A 64 21.30 -2.91 7.39
CA GLN A 64 21.90 -1.58 7.20
C GLN A 64 20.89 -0.58 6.63
N VAL A 65 20.06 -0.99 5.66
CA VAL A 65 19.05 -0.07 5.10
C VAL A 65 17.99 0.30 6.15
N ILE A 66 17.55 -0.63 7.00
CA ILE A 66 16.58 -0.32 8.08
C ILE A 66 17.19 0.47 9.25
N SER A 67 18.51 0.64 9.26
CA SER A 67 19.23 1.53 10.20
C SER A 67 19.22 2.99 9.74
N LEU A 68 18.95 3.25 8.45
CA LEU A 68 18.77 4.60 7.95
C LEU A 68 17.59 5.28 8.66
N THR A 69 17.84 6.50 9.12
CA THR A 69 16.82 7.39 9.66
C THR A 69 15.83 7.79 8.56
N THR A 70 14.63 8.18 8.95
CA THR A 70 13.61 8.70 8.03
C THR A 70 14.09 9.95 7.27
N VAL A 71 14.95 10.76 7.89
CA VAL A 71 15.56 11.95 7.27
C VAL A 71 16.58 11.57 6.20
N GLN A 72 17.41 10.55 6.45
CA GLN A 72 18.33 10.01 5.43
C GLN A 72 17.57 9.36 4.27
N LEU A 73 16.55 8.55 4.57
CA LEU A 73 15.70 7.96 3.53
C LEU A 73 15.10 9.04 2.64
N ASN A 74 14.50 10.08 3.21
CA ASN A 74 13.92 11.21 2.46
C ASN A 74 14.96 12.08 1.71
N SER A 75 16.26 11.89 1.95
CA SER A 75 17.33 12.55 1.18
C SER A 75 17.74 11.80 -0.09
N LEU A 76 17.30 10.54 -0.25
CA LEU A 76 17.53 9.78 -1.47
C LEU A 76 16.77 10.40 -2.64
N THR A 77 17.43 10.50 -3.79
CA THR A 77 16.77 10.81 -5.05
C THR A 77 15.80 9.69 -5.46
N THR A 78 14.88 9.96 -6.38
CA THR A 78 13.98 8.93 -6.89
C THR A 78 14.71 7.79 -7.58
N SER A 79 15.80 8.08 -8.32
CA SER A 79 16.65 7.06 -8.96
C SER A 79 17.29 6.13 -7.92
N GLN A 80 17.90 6.71 -6.89
CA GLN A 80 18.52 5.95 -5.79
C GLN A 80 17.49 5.10 -5.03
N PHE A 81 16.29 5.63 -4.81
CA PHE A 81 15.22 4.88 -4.17
C PHE A 81 14.74 3.71 -5.04
N SER A 82 14.55 3.95 -6.34
CA SER A 82 14.19 2.91 -7.32
C SER A 82 15.29 1.86 -7.54
N ALA A 83 16.54 2.16 -7.17
CA ALA A 83 17.63 1.20 -7.22
C ALA A 83 17.58 0.17 -6.07
N LEU A 84 16.87 0.45 -4.96
CA LEU A 84 16.78 -0.47 -3.84
C LEU A 84 16.22 -1.84 -4.26
N THR A 85 16.71 -2.91 -3.66
CA THR A 85 16.21 -4.26 -3.95
C THR A 85 14.88 -4.53 -3.24
N THR A 86 14.10 -5.48 -3.73
CA THR A 86 12.86 -5.95 -3.08
C THR A 86 13.11 -6.48 -1.66
N SER A 87 14.27 -7.09 -1.41
CA SER A 87 14.67 -7.51 -0.06
C SER A 87 14.93 -6.33 0.88
N GLN A 88 15.51 -5.23 0.39
CA GLN A 88 15.68 -4.01 1.17
C GLN A 88 14.33 -3.34 1.44
N ILE A 89 13.46 -3.22 0.43
CA ILE A 89 12.13 -2.61 0.56
C ILE A 89 11.23 -3.40 1.53
N SER A 90 11.13 -4.72 1.37
CA SER A 90 10.34 -5.59 2.27
C SER A 90 10.85 -5.60 3.71
N SER A 91 12.11 -5.18 3.95
CA SER A 91 12.67 -5.06 5.31
C SER A 91 12.29 -3.77 6.04
N PHE A 92 11.80 -2.74 5.33
CA PHE A 92 11.49 -1.43 5.94
C PHE A 92 10.52 -1.55 7.11
N LYS A 93 10.79 -0.75 8.15
CA LYS A 93 9.85 -0.58 9.26
C LYS A 93 8.64 0.20 8.77
N THR A 94 7.48 -0.04 9.38
CA THR A 94 6.25 0.75 9.13
C THR A 94 6.45 2.24 9.39
N SER A 95 7.30 2.62 10.36
CA SER A 95 7.68 4.02 10.60
C SER A 95 8.53 4.62 9.48
N GLN A 96 9.31 3.82 8.77
CA GLN A 96 10.06 4.27 7.59
C GLN A 96 9.10 4.45 6.40
N ILE A 97 8.23 3.48 6.14
CA ILE A 97 7.21 3.54 5.07
C ILE A 97 6.31 4.77 5.24
N SER A 98 5.73 4.97 6.42
CA SER A 98 4.86 6.12 6.69
C SER A 98 5.59 7.48 6.62
N SER A 99 6.92 7.50 6.69
CA SER A 99 7.74 8.71 6.55
C SER A 99 8.15 9.04 5.12
N LEU A 100 7.99 8.12 4.17
CA LEU A 100 8.41 8.32 2.78
C LEU A 100 7.68 9.50 2.15
N SER A 101 8.42 10.33 1.42
CA SER A 101 7.84 11.40 0.61
C SER A 101 6.94 10.85 -0.50
N THR A 102 6.05 11.68 -1.04
CA THR A 102 5.23 11.31 -2.20
C THR A 102 6.07 11.01 -3.44
N ASN A 103 7.26 11.63 -3.58
CA ASN A 103 8.18 11.32 -4.68
C ASN A 103 8.74 9.90 -4.58
N GLN A 104 9.02 9.42 -3.37
CA GLN A 104 9.49 8.05 -3.14
C GLN A 104 8.37 7.04 -3.30
N ILE A 105 7.14 7.37 -2.88
CA ILE A 105 5.98 6.54 -3.16
C ILE A 105 5.73 6.45 -4.68
N ASN A 106 5.89 7.53 -5.44
CA ASN A 106 5.82 7.49 -6.90
C ASN A 106 6.92 6.62 -7.51
N ALA A 107 8.15 6.73 -7.01
CA ALA A 107 9.28 5.89 -7.43
C ALA A 107 9.00 4.39 -7.17
N LEU A 108 8.45 4.07 -5.99
CA LEU A 108 8.01 2.72 -5.64
C LEU A 108 6.89 2.23 -6.57
N ASN A 109 5.87 3.08 -6.81
CA ASN A 109 4.71 2.75 -7.62
C ASN A 109 5.07 2.54 -9.10
N SER A 110 6.17 3.14 -9.56
CA SER A 110 6.70 2.97 -10.92
C SER A 110 7.51 1.68 -11.09
N ASN A 111 7.80 0.96 -10.00
CA ASN A 111 8.53 -0.31 -10.01
C ASN A 111 7.63 -1.40 -9.40
N GLU A 112 7.00 -2.19 -10.27
CA GLU A 112 6.02 -3.21 -9.87
C GLU A 112 6.61 -4.25 -8.91
N GLU A 113 7.85 -4.70 -9.13
CA GLU A 113 8.51 -5.68 -8.24
C GLU A 113 8.72 -5.12 -6.83
N GLN A 114 9.18 -3.86 -6.72
CA GLN A 114 9.33 -3.21 -5.42
C GLN A 114 7.98 -2.98 -4.76
N LEU A 115 6.97 -2.53 -5.50
CA LEU A 115 5.62 -2.34 -4.98
C LEU A 115 5.05 -3.65 -4.44
N GLN A 116 5.15 -4.74 -5.20
CA GLN A 116 4.68 -6.08 -4.81
C GLN A 116 5.50 -6.71 -3.67
N SER A 117 6.73 -6.23 -3.44
CA SER A 117 7.54 -6.69 -2.31
C SER A 117 7.07 -6.15 -0.95
N LEU A 118 6.22 -5.12 -0.92
CA LEU A 118 5.69 -4.60 0.35
C LEU A 118 4.86 -5.66 1.08
N THR A 119 5.08 -5.78 2.38
CA THR A 119 4.26 -6.62 3.25
C THR A 119 2.90 -5.97 3.53
N SER A 120 1.90 -6.75 3.95
CA SER A 120 0.60 -6.21 4.37
C SER A 120 0.72 -5.25 5.57
N GLU A 121 1.65 -5.50 6.49
CA GLU A 121 1.96 -4.60 7.60
C GLU A 121 2.50 -3.25 7.11
N GLN A 122 3.42 -3.26 6.13
CA GLN A 122 3.93 -2.05 5.50
C GLN A 122 2.83 -1.28 4.77
N VAL A 123 1.97 -1.97 4.01
CA VAL A 123 0.82 -1.35 3.33
C VAL A 123 -0.15 -0.71 4.34
N SER A 124 -0.38 -1.35 5.50
CA SER A 124 -1.25 -0.81 6.55
C SER A 124 -0.73 0.50 7.16
N SER A 125 0.59 0.73 7.06
CA SER A 125 1.26 1.94 7.57
C SER A 125 1.24 3.11 6.58
N ILE A 126 0.86 2.88 5.32
CA ILE A 126 0.77 3.93 4.30
C ILE A 126 -0.25 4.99 4.76
N THR A 127 0.16 6.25 4.73
CA THR A 127 -0.65 7.39 5.16
C THR A 127 -1.65 7.81 4.07
N SER A 128 -2.69 8.57 4.42
CA SER A 128 -3.69 9.08 3.47
C SER A 128 -3.08 9.93 2.34
N LYS A 129 -2.02 10.70 2.65
CA LYS A 129 -1.27 11.49 1.66
C LYS A 129 -0.56 10.59 0.64
N GLN A 130 0.04 9.50 1.11
CA GLN A 130 0.73 8.53 0.27
C GLN A 130 -0.25 7.69 -0.56
N ILE A 131 -1.42 7.34 -0.02
CA ILE A 131 -2.50 6.65 -0.76
C ILE A 131 -2.91 7.46 -1.99
N SER A 132 -3.14 8.77 -1.86
CA SER A 132 -3.51 9.60 -3.02
C SER A 132 -2.48 9.54 -4.16
N THR A 133 -1.21 9.31 -3.80
CA THR A 133 -0.10 9.15 -4.75
C THR A 133 -0.03 7.74 -5.33
N LEU A 134 -0.18 6.71 -4.49
CA LEU A 134 -0.17 5.30 -4.89
C LEU A 134 -1.28 4.97 -5.90
N PHE A 135 -2.47 5.55 -5.71
CA PHE A 135 -3.63 5.31 -6.58
C PHE A 135 -3.74 6.27 -7.77
N ALA A 136 -2.72 7.11 -8.00
CA ALA A 136 -2.71 8.06 -9.12
C ALA A 136 -2.40 7.42 -10.48
N LEU A 137 -1.68 6.28 -10.52
CA LEU A 137 -1.33 5.58 -11.77
C LEU A 137 -2.47 4.71 -12.29
N ASP A 138 -2.51 4.50 -13.61
CA ASP A 138 -3.62 3.82 -14.30
C ASP A 138 -3.72 2.32 -13.99
N SER A 139 -2.61 1.66 -13.67
CA SER A 139 -2.59 0.27 -13.21
C SER A 139 -2.09 0.19 -11.76
N LEU A 140 -2.74 -0.66 -10.96
CA LEU A 140 -2.32 -1.00 -9.61
C LEU A 140 -1.89 -2.46 -9.59
N GLY A 141 -0.59 -2.69 -9.61
CA GLY A 141 0.01 -4.02 -9.46
C GLY A 141 -0.03 -4.57 -8.03
N LEU A 142 -1.03 -4.18 -7.22
CA LEU A 142 -1.14 -4.65 -5.83
C LEU A 142 -1.56 -6.12 -5.79
N THR A 143 -0.93 -6.90 -4.91
CA THR A 143 -1.33 -8.28 -4.64
C THR A 143 -2.56 -8.33 -3.72
N ASN A 144 -3.28 -9.45 -3.70
CA ASN A 144 -4.42 -9.65 -2.81
C ASN A 144 -4.06 -9.45 -1.31
N LYS A 145 -2.90 -9.96 -0.88
CA LYS A 145 -2.40 -9.74 0.49
C LYS A 145 -2.11 -8.28 0.81
N GLN A 146 -1.71 -7.49 -0.18
CA GLN A 146 -1.51 -6.05 0.00
C GLN A 146 -2.84 -5.33 0.09
N VAL A 147 -3.85 -5.74 -0.69
CA VAL A 147 -5.21 -5.22 -0.57
C VAL A 147 -5.78 -5.48 0.82
N GLU A 148 -5.64 -6.69 1.37
CA GLU A 148 -6.01 -7.01 2.76
C GLU A 148 -5.34 -6.06 3.78
N GLY A 149 -4.11 -5.62 3.49
CA GLY A 149 -3.34 -4.70 4.34
C GLY A 149 -3.78 -3.23 4.29
N ILE A 150 -4.63 -2.81 3.36
CA ILE A 150 -5.04 -1.40 3.25
C ILE A 150 -5.86 -0.99 4.47
N ALA A 151 -5.38 -0.05 5.29
CA ALA A 151 -6.13 0.41 6.45
C ALA A 151 -7.54 0.92 6.09
N THR A 152 -8.56 0.62 6.89
CA THR A 152 -9.98 0.99 6.63
C THR A 152 -10.18 2.51 6.46
N LYS A 153 -9.40 3.33 7.18
CA LYS A 153 -9.38 4.79 7.01
C LYS A 153 -8.95 5.21 5.60
N ASN A 154 -8.07 4.44 4.95
CA ASN A 154 -7.60 4.69 3.60
C ASN A 154 -8.61 4.18 2.57
N ILE A 155 -9.28 3.06 2.82
CA ILE A 155 -10.42 2.59 2.00
C ILE A 155 -11.47 3.69 1.88
N LYS A 156 -11.84 4.35 2.98
CA LYS A 156 -12.81 5.46 2.98
C LYS A 156 -12.40 6.68 2.13
N LEU A 157 -11.11 6.81 1.82
CA LEU A 157 -10.58 7.93 1.03
C LEU A 157 -10.45 7.61 -0.45
N LEU A 158 -10.59 6.34 -0.84
CA LEU A 158 -10.55 5.95 -2.24
C LEU A 158 -11.75 6.54 -2.99
N THR A 159 -11.48 7.25 -4.08
CA THR A 159 -12.52 7.69 -5.01
C THR A 159 -13.11 6.48 -5.76
N THR A 160 -14.30 6.65 -6.35
CA THR A 160 -14.91 5.61 -7.20
C THR A 160 -14.02 5.23 -8.37
N ALA A 161 -13.32 6.19 -8.97
CA ALA A 161 -12.35 5.95 -10.03
C ALA A 161 -11.16 5.10 -9.57
N GLN A 162 -10.66 5.31 -8.34
CA GLN A 162 -9.56 4.51 -7.80
C GLN A 162 -10.01 3.10 -7.41
N LEU A 163 -11.21 2.96 -6.83
CA LEU A 163 -11.77 1.66 -6.49
C LEU A 163 -12.11 0.85 -7.76
N GLY A 164 -12.52 1.51 -8.84
CA GLY A 164 -12.77 0.89 -10.14
C GLY A 164 -11.52 0.32 -10.83
N LYS A 165 -10.31 0.65 -10.35
CA LYS A 165 -9.05 0.05 -10.84
C LYS A 165 -8.77 -1.33 -10.23
N PHE A 166 -9.49 -1.72 -9.17
CA PHE A 166 -9.35 -3.04 -8.57
C PHE A 166 -10.02 -4.06 -9.49
N ASN A 167 -9.34 -5.18 -9.73
CA ASN A 167 -9.96 -6.33 -10.37
C ASN A 167 -10.81 -7.14 -9.37
N GLU A 168 -11.55 -8.12 -9.88
CA GLU A 168 -12.45 -8.94 -9.07
C GLU A 168 -11.73 -9.70 -7.93
N GLU A 169 -10.54 -10.24 -8.18
CA GLU A 169 -9.73 -10.94 -7.17
C GLU A 169 -9.28 -9.99 -6.04
N GLN A 170 -8.93 -8.75 -6.39
CA GLN A 170 -8.55 -7.72 -5.42
C GLN A 170 -9.77 -7.24 -4.61
N ILE A 171 -10.94 -7.10 -5.25
CA ILE A 171 -12.19 -6.77 -4.52
C ILE A 171 -12.57 -7.90 -3.57
N LYS A 172 -12.46 -9.15 -4.01
CA LYS A 172 -12.70 -10.32 -3.17
C LYS A 172 -11.70 -10.43 -2.01
N ALA A 173 -10.47 -9.93 -2.18
CA ALA A 173 -9.46 -9.88 -1.13
C ALA A 173 -9.72 -8.79 -0.07
N LEU A 174 -10.71 -7.91 -0.26
CA LEU A 174 -11.09 -6.97 0.80
C LEU A 174 -11.60 -7.75 2.01
N THR A 175 -11.08 -7.40 3.18
CA THR A 175 -11.56 -7.94 4.44
C THR A 175 -12.94 -7.38 4.77
N LEU A 176 -13.69 -8.12 5.60
CA LEU A 176 -14.96 -7.70 6.19
C LEU A 176 -14.95 -6.26 6.73
N SER A 177 -13.88 -5.86 7.42
CA SER A 177 -13.73 -4.52 7.98
C SER A 177 -13.54 -3.44 6.92
N GLN A 178 -12.87 -3.77 5.80
CA GLN A 178 -12.68 -2.87 4.67
C GLN A 178 -13.98 -2.73 3.86
N VAL A 179 -14.70 -3.82 3.59
CA VAL A 179 -16.01 -3.77 2.93
C VAL A 179 -17.00 -2.96 3.75
N SER A 180 -17.07 -3.20 5.07
CA SER A 180 -17.91 -2.43 6.00
C SER A 180 -17.53 -0.95 6.09
N ALA A 181 -16.30 -0.58 5.70
CA ALA A 181 -15.84 0.80 5.66
C ALA A 181 -16.22 1.53 4.36
N LEU A 182 -16.65 0.82 3.30
CA LEU A 182 -17.07 1.43 2.05
C LEU A 182 -18.32 2.29 2.25
N SER A 183 -18.28 3.50 1.68
CA SER A 183 -19.45 4.38 1.62
C SER A 183 -20.43 3.93 0.53
N SER A 184 -21.69 4.36 0.62
CA SER A 184 -22.67 4.15 -0.45
C SER A 184 -22.23 4.76 -1.78
N THR A 185 -21.49 5.88 -1.76
CA THR A 185 -20.91 6.48 -2.97
C THR A 185 -19.90 5.55 -3.64
N GLN A 186 -19.04 4.91 -2.85
CA GLN A 186 -18.05 3.96 -3.36
C GLN A 186 -18.71 2.69 -3.91
N LEU A 187 -19.67 2.12 -3.18
CA LEU A 187 -20.43 0.95 -3.63
C LEU A 187 -21.21 1.23 -4.92
N ASN A 188 -21.80 2.42 -5.06
CA ASN A 188 -22.48 2.85 -6.28
C ASN A 188 -21.53 3.02 -7.48
N GLY A 189 -20.24 3.30 -7.21
CA GLY A 189 -19.22 3.45 -8.24
C GLY A 189 -18.56 2.15 -8.69
N LEU A 190 -18.81 1.02 -8.02
CA LEU A 190 -18.29 -0.27 -8.44
C LEU A 190 -18.94 -0.72 -9.74
N THR A 191 -18.19 -1.42 -10.59
CA THR A 191 -18.79 -2.20 -11.69
C THR A 191 -19.65 -3.33 -11.14
N ASP A 192 -20.57 -3.86 -11.93
CA ASP A 192 -21.44 -4.97 -11.49
C ASP A 192 -20.63 -6.23 -11.15
N ALA A 193 -19.60 -6.54 -11.96
CA ALA A 193 -18.68 -7.65 -11.69
C ALA A 193 -17.94 -7.48 -10.35
N ASN A 194 -17.31 -6.33 -10.10
CA ASN A 194 -16.71 -6.04 -8.80
C ASN A 194 -17.72 -6.09 -7.63
N LEU A 195 -18.96 -5.61 -7.80
CA LEU A 195 -19.96 -5.72 -6.74
C LEU A 195 -20.31 -7.19 -6.45
N GLN A 196 -20.40 -8.03 -7.50
CA GLN A 196 -20.63 -9.48 -7.38
C GLN A 196 -19.43 -10.24 -6.79
N ALA A 197 -18.21 -9.70 -6.93
CA ALA A 197 -16.99 -10.28 -6.37
C ALA A 197 -16.88 -10.11 -4.83
N ILE A 198 -17.67 -9.22 -4.21
CA ILE A 198 -17.73 -9.08 -2.75
C ILE A 198 -18.40 -10.33 -2.16
N ASP A 199 -17.76 -10.97 -1.18
CA ASP A 199 -18.33 -12.17 -0.54
C ASP A 199 -19.68 -11.85 0.12
N SER A 200 -20.61 -12.82 0.05
CA SER A 200 -21.99 -12.64 0.53
C SER A 200 -22.06 -12.34 2.03
N VAL A 201 -21.12 -12.88 2.81
CA VAL A 201 -21.00 -12.59 4.26
C VAL A 201 -20.63 -11.12 4.50
N ASP A 202 -19.81 -10.53 3.63
CA ASP A 202 -19.42 -9.11 3.77
C ASP A 202 -20.55 -8.17 3.36
N ILE A 203 -21.35 -8.54 2.34
CA ILE A 203 -22.60 -7.83 2.01
C ILE A 203 -23.58 -7.87 3.20
N ALA A 204 -23.73 -9.03 3.85
CA ALA A 204 -24.60 -9.19 5.02
C ALA A 204 -24.16 -8.33 6.21
N ALA A 205 -22.88 -7.97 6.29
CA ALA A 205 -22.33 -7.14 7.36
C ALA A 205 -22.43 -5.64 7.10
N LEU A 206 -22.75 -5.21 5.87
CA LEU A 206 -23.01 -3.80 5.58
C LEU A 206 -24.17 -3.28 6.44
N SER A 207 -24.07 -2.03 6.88
CA SER A 207 -25.16 -1.43 7.66
C SER A 207 -26.44 -1.33 6.82
N ALA A 208 -27.60 -1.46 7.47
CA ALA A 208 -28.89 -1.29 6.81
C ALA A 208 -29.03 0.11 6.15
N ALA A 209 -28.42 1.14 6.75
CA ALA A 209 -28.34 2.48 6.18
C ALA A 209 -27.44 2.56 4.94
N THR A 210 -26.38 1.76 4.87
CA THR A 210 -25.54 1.66 3.66
C THR A 210 -26.34 1.02 2.53
N ILE A 211 -27.01 -0.11 2.80
CA ILE A 211 -27.83 -0.83 1.81
C ILE A 211 -28.95 0.08 1.26
N SER A 212 -29.65 0.83 2.12
CA SER A 212 -30.72 1.73 1.68
C SER A 212 -30.24 2.93 0.85
N ALA A 213 -28.95 3.26 0.90
CA ALA A 213 -28.32 4.34 0.17
C ALA A 213 -27.62 3.89 -1.13
N ILE A 214 -27.56 2.59 -1.43
CA ILE A 214 -27.07 2.06 -2.71
C ILE A 214 -28.16 2.20 -3.79
N ALA A 215 -27.76 2.49 -5.02
CA ALA A 215 -28.67 2.66 -6.14
C ALA A 215 -29.42 1.36 -6.47
N SER A 216 -30.67 1.47 -6.90
CA SER A 216 -31.53 0.32 -7.20
C SER A 216 -30.97 -0.61 -8.28
N ASN A 217 -30.32 -0.06 -9.31
CA ASN A 217 -29.64 -0.86 -10.32
C ASN A 217 -28.48 -1.70 -9.75
N LYS A 218 -27.81 -1.22 -8.69
CA LYS A 218 -26.75 -1.96 -8.00
C LYS A 218 -27.29 -3.06 -7.08
N ILE A 219 -28.43 -2.84 -6.44
CA ILE A 219 -29.15 -3.90 -5.74
C ILE A 219 -29.54 -5.02 -6.72
N ASN A 220 -29.96 -4.65 -7.94
CA ASN A 220 -30.27 -5.62 -8.98
C ASN A 220 -29.07 -6.35 -9.58
N SER A 221 -27.87 -5.76 -9.49
CA SER A 221 -26.66 -6.43 -9.96
C SER A 221 -26.05 -7.36 -8.91
N LEU A 222 -26.60 -7.45 -7.69
CA LEU A 222 -26.15 -8.44 -6.71
C LEU A 222 -26.42 -9.86 -7.21
N SER A 223 -25.53 -10.80 -6.88
CA SER A 223 -25.77 -12.22 -7.14
C SER A 223 -26.85 -12.79 -6.22
N THR A 224 -27.47 -13.90 -6.62
CA THR A 224 -28.48 -14.59 -5.80
C THR A 224 -27.96 -15.00 -4.43
N ALA A 225 -26.68 -15.37 -4.32
CA ALA A 225 -26.02 -15.67 -3.05
C ALA A 225 -25.90 -14.44 -2.15
N GLN A 226 -25.59 -13.27 -2.70
CA GLN A 226 -25.52 -12.01 -1.95
C GLN A 226 -26.90 -11.54 -1.50
N VAL A 227 -27.92 -11.65 -2.36
CA VAL A 227 -29.31 -11.30 -2.02
C VAL A 227 -29.85 -12.19 -0.90
N LYS A 228 -29.60 -13.51 -0.96
CA LYS A 228 -29.96 -14.45 0.11
C LYS A 228 -29.24 -14.17 1.43
N ALA A 229 -28.05 -13.59 1.39
CA ALA A 229 -27.30 -13.24 2.59
C ALA A 229 -27.78 -11.93 3.25
N LEU A 230 -28.64 -11.14 2.59
CA LEU A 230 -29.19 -9.92 3.18
C LEU A 230 -29.97 -10.25 4.46
N THR A 231 -29.63 -9.55 5.54
CA THR A 231 -30.33 -9.68 6.82
C THR A 231 -31.72 -9.07 6.75
N SER A 232 -32.64 -9.51 7.62
CA SER A 232 -33.98 -8.91 7.71
C SER A 232 -33.95 -7.41 8.03
N ALA A 233 -32.90 -6.92 8.70
CA ALA A 233 -32.72 -5.49 8.95
C ALA A 233 -32.38 -4.72 7.66
N GLN A 234 -31.52 -5.27 6.81
CA GLN A 234 -31.17 -4.69 5.51
C GLN A 234 -32.35 -4.72 4.55
N ILE A 235 -33.09 -5.83 4.46
CA ILE A 235 -34.30 -5.96 3.62
C ILE A 235 -35.35 -4.93 4.02
N ARG A 236 -35.61 -4.77 5.35
CA ARG A 236 -36.56 -3.76 5.85
C ARG A 236 -36.11 -2.32 5.62
N ALA A 237 -34.81 -2.08 5.42
CA ALA A 237 -34.29 -0.75 5.17
C ALA A 237 -34.32 -0.35 3.68
N LEU A 238 -34.62 -1.28 2.77
CA LEU A 238 -34.76 -0.96 1.35
C LEU A 238 -35.79 0.15 1.15
N ASN A 239 -35.41 1.18 0.39
CA ASN A 239 -36.28 2.30 0.11
C ASN A 239 -37.31 1.94 -0.99
N THR A 240 -38.31 2.80 -1.16
CA THR A 240 -39.41 2.55 -2.12
C THR A 240 -38.93 2.38 -3.55
N VAL A 241 -37.89 3.11 -3.98
CA VAL A 241 -37.32 3.01 -5.33
C VAL A 241 -36.62 1.66 -5.52
N GLN A 242 -35.85 1.21 -4.52
CA GLN A 242 -35.19 -0.09 -4.55
C GLN A 242 -36.23 -1.22 -4.62
N LEU A 243 -37.25 -1.19 -3.77
CA LEU A 243 -38.31 -2.22 -3.73
C LEU A 243 -39.09 -2.30 -5.04
N GLN A 244 -39.45 -1.14 -5.63
CA GLN A 244 -40.18 -1.09 -6.90
C GLN A 244 -39.39 -1.60 -8.09
N GLN A 245 -38.05 -1.61 -7.99
CA GLN A 245 -37.18 -1.98 -9.10
C GLN A 245 -36.53 -3.35 -8.92
N LEU A 246 -36.79 -4.10 -7.84
CA LEU A 246 -36.24 -5.45 -7.67
C LEU A 246 -36.62 -6.35 -8.84
N SER A 247 -35.64 -7.10 -9.35
CA SER A 247 -35.89 -8.16 -10.33
C SER A 247 -36.73 -9.30 -9.73
N GLU A 248 -37.46 -10.03 -10.57
CA GLU A 248 -38.21 -11.22 -10.15
C GLU A 248 -37.29 -12.27 -9.49
N GLU A 249 -36.06 -12.43 -10.01
CA GLU A 249 -35.04 -13.30 -9.45
C GLU A 249 -34.63 -12.90 -8.03
N ASN A 250 -34.49 -11.60 -7.76
CA ASN A 250 -34.16 -11.09 -6.43
C ASN A 250 -35.32 -11.28 -5.45
N ILE A 251 -36.56 -11.04 -5.90
CA ILE A 251 -37.76 -11.28 -5.09
C ILE A 251 -37.86 -12.77 -4.71
N ALA A 252 -37.69 -13.66 -5.68
CA ALA A 252 -37.71 -15.11 -5.45
C ALA A 252 -36.57 -15.57 -4.53
N SER A 253 -35.39 -14.95 -4.64
CA SER A 253 -34.24 -15.24 -3.78
C SER A 253 -34.49 -14.84 -2.32
N ILE A 254 -35.18 -13.72 -2.08
CA ILE A 254 -35.57 -13.27 -0.74
C ILE A 254 -36.64 -14.18 -0.14
N ASP A 255 -37.67 -14.56 -0.92
CA ASP A 255 -38.75 -15.43 -0.44
C ASP A 255 -38.27 -16.83 -0.02
N ALA A 256 -37.16 -17.27 -0.62
CA ALA A 256 -36.54 -18.56 -0.34
C ALA A 256 -35.52 -18.56 0.81
N ALA A 257 -35.25 -17.41 1.46
CA ALA A 257 -34.23 -17.22 2.51
C ALA A 257 -34.86 -17.18 3.92
#